data_AF-A0A016SIP8-F1
#
_entry.id   AF-A0A016SIP8-F1
#
_cell.length_a   1.000
_cell.length_b   1.000
_cell.length_c   1.000
_cell.angle_alpha   90.00
_cell.angle_beta   90.00
_cell.angle_gamma   90.00
#
_symmetry.space_group_name_H-M   'P 1'
#
loop_
_entity.id
_entity.type
_entity.pdbx_description
1 polymer ?
#
loop_
_entity_poly.entity_id
_entity_poly.type
_entity_poly.pdbx_seq_one_letter_code
_entity_poly.pdbx_strand_id
1 'polypeptide(L)'
;MGCEQRVARGEAERFGPAREMYGLVYDCGLEKKAARETRRPGNVGDLGAVRFTIDYEGSEMSALNKVLKTLYSDEGAMRQVIYPKATRYGCSARLRRNKKTGVRRMEWVCLYDKK
;
A
#
# COMPACT_ATOMS: atom_id res chain seq x y z
N MET A 1 5.47 -11.37 11.70
CA MET A 1 3.99 -11.42 11.80
C MET A 1 3.40 -10.31 10.95
N GLY A 2 2.33 -10.61 10.20
CA GLY A 2 1.68 -9.63 9.31
C GLY A 2 0.89 -8.58 10.09
N CYS A 3 0.73 -7.37 9.54
CA CYS A 3 0.00 -6.29 10.23
C CYS A 3 -1.46 -6.68 10.55
N GLU A 4 -2.09 -7.41 9.63
CA GLU A 4 -3.47 -7.89 9.75
C GLU A 4 -3.64 -8.89 10.89
N GLN A 5 -2.67 -9.79 11.07
CA GLN A 5 -2.71 -10.78 12.15
C GLN A 5 -2.68 -10.12 13.53
N ARG A 6 -1.94 -9.02 13.69
CA ARG A 6 -1.89 -8.27 14.96
C ARG A 6 -3.21 -7.54 15.24
N VAL A 7 -3.86 -7.02 14.20
CA VAL A 7 -5.18 -6.37 14.34
C VAL A 7 -6.25 -7.43 14.62
N ALA A 8 -6.20 -8.57 13.94
CA ALA A 8 -7.12 -9.68 14.18
C ALA A 8 -7.10 -10.16 15.64
N ARG A 9 -5.91 -10.17 16.26
CA ARG A 9 -5.72 -10.53 17.67
C ARG A 9 -5.95 -9.40 18.66
N GLY A 10 -6.21 -8.18 18.18
CA GLY A 10 -6.35 -6.99 19.04
C GLY A 10 -5.05 -6.56 19.72
N GLU A 11 -3.90 -7.08 19.28
CA GLU A 11 -2.57 -6.75 19.80
C GLU A 11 -2.04 -5.41 19.26
N ALA A 12 -2.71 -4.85 18.26
CA ALA A 12 -2.40 -3.53 17.73
C ALA A 12 -3.35 -2.49 18.35
N GLU A 13 -3.05 -2.04 19.57
CA GLU A 13 -3.86 -1.11 20.38
C GLU A 13 -4.36 0.11 19.59
N ARG A 14 -3.56 0.58 18.62
CA ARG A 14 -3.90 1.72 17.75
C ARG A 14 -5.10 1.47 16.82
N PHE A 15 -5.42 0.22 16.50
CA PHE A 15 -6.42 -0.14 15.48
C PHE A 15 -7.73 -0.72 16.05
N GLY A 16 -7.88 -0.74 17.38
CA GLY A 16 -9.08 -1.18 18.06
C GLY A 16 -9.05 -2.66 18.50
N PRO A 17 -10.18 -3.18 19.00
CA PRO A 17 -10.26 -4.52 19.55
C PRO A 17 -10.11 -5.60 18.48
N ALA A 18 -9.85 -6.83 18.92
CA ALA A 18 -9.79 -8.02 18.07
C ALA A 18 -11.07 -8.14 17.23
N ARG A 19 -10.89 -8.48 15.94
CA ARG A 19 -11.99 -8.60 14.98
C ARG A 19 -11.63 -9.62 13.90
N GLU A 20 -12.65 -10.19 13.27
CA GLU A 20 -12.46 -11.07 12.12
C GLU A 20 -11.79 -10.29 10.98
N MET A 21 -10.65 -10.80 10.50
CA MET A 21 -9.92 -10.24 9.37
C MET A 21 -9.59 -11.36 8.40
N TYR A 22 -9.92 -11.12 7.13
CA TYR A 22 -9.44 -11.95 6.04
C TYR A 22 -7.97 -11.63 5.78
N GLY A 23 -7.18 -12.65 5.44
CA GLY A 23 -5.82 -12.42 4.96
C GLY A 23 -5.85 -11.90 3.53
N LEU A 24 -5.02 -10.90 3.24
CA LEU A 24 -4.88 -10.37 1.89
C LEU A 24 -4.10 -11.32 0.98
N VAL A 25 -4.78 -11.87 -0.02
CA VAL A 25 -4.17 -12.69 -1.08
C VAL A 25 -3.59 -11.77 -2.17
N TYR A 26 -2.35 -12.03 -2.58
CA TYR A 26 -1.74 -11.30 -3.68
C TYR A 26 -2.37 -11.68 -5.03
N ASP A 27 -2.93 -10.71 -5.76
CA ASP A 27 -3.60 -10.91 -7.04
C ASP A 27 -2.86 -10.13 -8.15
N CYS A 28 -2.22 -10.88 -9.06
CA CYS A 28 -1.49 -10.33 -10.20
C CYS A 28 -2.41 -9.56 -11.18
N GLY A 29 -3.72 -9.82 -11.18
CA GLY A 29 -4.71 -9.05 -11.92
C GLY A 29 -4.91 -7.65 -11.35
N LEU A 30 -4.94 -7.53 -10.02
CA LEU A 30 -4.94 -6.23 -9.33
C LEU A 30 -3.60 -5.51 -9.51
N GLU A 31 -2.48 -6.22 -9.52
CA GLU A 31 -1.16 -5.64 -9.84
C GLU A 31 -1.15 -5.00 -11.24
N LYS A 32 -1.67 -5.68 -12.26
CA LYS A 32 -1.78 -5.10 -13.62
C LYS A 32 -2.68 -3.87 -13.68
N LYS A 33 -3.71 -3.80 -12.84
CA LYS A 33 -4.56 -2.59 -12.70
C LYS A 33 -3.79 -1.49 -11.99
N ALA A 34 -3.04 -1.81 -10.93
CA ALA A 34 -2.19 -0.87 -10.21
C ALA A 34 -1.11 -0.28 -11.14
N ALA A 35 -0.47 -1.10 -11.98
CA ALA A 35 0.50 -0.65 -12.97
C ALA A 35 -0.09 0.34 -13.99
N ARG A 36 -1.36 0.14 -14.38
CA ARG A 36 -2.10 1.08 -15.23
C ARG A 36 -2.42 2.37 -14.49
N GLU A 37 -2.85 2.26 -13.23
CA GLU A 37 -3.15 3.41 -12.37
C GLU A 37 -1.90 4.28 -12.12
N THR A 38 -0.73 3.68 -11.94
CA THR A 38 0.55 4.43 -11.81
C THR A 38 0.96 5.13 -13.11
N ARG A 39 0.44 4.71 -14.27
CA ARG A 39 0.68 5.36 -15.57
C ARG A 39 -0.35 6.43 -15.88
N ARG A 40 -1.63 6.18 -15.59
CA ARG A 40 -2.76 7.09 -15.79
C ARG A 40 -3.63 7.06 -14.53
N PRO A 41 -3.43 8.00 -13.60
CA PRO A 41 -4.23 8.07 -12.39
C PRO A 41 -5.68 8.43 -12.73
N GLY A 42 -6.63 7.84 -12.01
CA GLY A 42 -8.06 8.15 -12.12
C GLY A 42 -8.94 6.98 -12.57
N ASN A 43 -8.41 5.77 -12.72
CA ASN A 43 -9.16 4.60 -13.19
C ASN A 43 -9.40 3.58 -12.06
N VAL A 44 -9.69 4.10 -10.87
CA VAL A 44 -10.03 3.32 -9.69
C VAL A 44 -11.51 3.56 -9.41
N GLY A 45 -12.36 2.67 -9.94
CA GLY A 45 -13.80 2.70 -9.64
C GLY A 45 -14.07 2.28 -8.19
N ASP A 46 -14.69 1.13 -7.99
CA ASP A 46 -15.03 0.61 -6.66
C ASP A 46 -13.85 -0.03 -5.90
N LEU A 47 -12.63 0.05 -6.43
CA LEU A 47 -11.45 -0.54 -5.82
C LEU A 47 -10.88 0.40 -4.74
N GLY A 48 -10.39 -0.21 -3.66
CA GLY A 48 -9.58 0.50 -2.67
C GLY A 48 -8.23 0.86 -3.27
N ALA A 49 -7.74 2.08 -3.08
CA ALA A 49 -6.42 2.50 -3.57
C ALA A 49 -5.61 3.18 -2.48
N VAL A 50 -4.40 2.65 -2.26
CA VAL A 50 -3.38 3.27 -1.42
C VAL A 50 -2.25 3.71 -2.33
N ARG A 51 -1.91 5.00 -2.30
CA ARG A 51 -0.85 5.60 -3.11
C ARG A 51 0.21 6.17 -2.19
N PHE A 52 1.46 5.85 -2.45
CA PHE A 52 2.59 6.40 -1.70
C PHE A 52 3.71 6.78 -2.66
N THR A 53 4.31 7.93 -2.41
CA THR A 53 5.43 8.44 -3.20
C THR A 53 6.56 8.77 -2.25
N ILE A 54 7.75 8.29 -2.54
CA ILE A 54 8.96 8.59 -1.77
C ILE A 54 10.08 9.03 -2.69
N ASP A 55 10.80 10.05 -2.27
CA ASP A 55 12.09 10.41 -2.85
C ASP A 55 13.18 9.73 -2.01
N TYR A 56 14.08 9.00 -2.65
CA TYR A 56 15.12 8.24 -1.98
C TYR A 56 16.48 8.35 -2.69
N GLU A 57 17.52 8.34 -1.86
CA GLU A 57 18.92 8.20 -2.27
C GLU A 57 19.49 6.98 -1.55
N GLY A 58 20.23 6.12 -2.28
CA GLY A 58 20.78 4.88 -1.74
C GLY A 58 20.01 3.61 -2.17
N SER A 59 20.03 2.58 -1.32
CA SER A 59 19.51 1.25 -1.64
C SER A 59 17.98 1.19 -1.61
N GLU A 60 17.41 0.38 -2.51
CA GLU A 60 15.95 0.20 -2.64
C GLU A 60 15.31 -0.34 -1.35
N MET A 61 16.02 -1.21 -0.62
CA MET A 61 15.58 -1.74 0.68
C MET A 61 15.45 -0.66 1.76
N SER A 62 16.35 0.32 1.80
CA SER A 62 16.26 1.42 2.76
C SER A 62 15.07 2.33 2.47
N ALA A 63 14.77 2.55 1.19
CA ALA A 63 13.62 3.30 0.73
C ALA A 63 12.31 2.58 1.08
N LEU A 64 12.27 1.26 0.88
CA LEU A 64 11.09 0.44 1.18
C LEU A 64 10.77 0.43 2.68
N ASN A 65 11.79 0.36 3.55
CA ASN A 65 11.59 0.49 4.99
C ASN A 65 11.04 1.87 5.41
N LYS A 66 11.52 2.94 4.78
CA LYS A 66 10.96 4.29 5.02
C LYS A 66 9.51 4.36 4.59
N VAL A 67 9.19 3.82 3.42
CA VAL A 67 7.82 3.73 2.90
C VAL A 67 6.89 3.00 3.87
N LEU A 68 7.28 1.82 4.36
CA LEU A 68 6.45 1.04 5.28
C LEU A 68 6.20 1.81 6.59
N LYS A 69 7.19 2.53 7.11
CA LYS A 69 7.01 3.39 8.29
C LYS A 69 6.05 4.54 8.02
N THR A 70 6.17 5.21 6.87
CA THR A 70 5.26 6.30 6.49
C THR A 70 3.84 5.78 6.30
N LEU A 71 3.68 4.62 5.66
CA LEU A 71 2.39 3.98 5.45
C LEU A 71 1.73 3.57 6.78
N TYR A 72 2.51 3.08 7.74
CA TYR A 72 2.01 2.75 9.07
C TYR A 72 1.55 3.99 9.87
N SER A 73 2.15 5.15 9.60
CA SER A 73 1.75 6.43 10.22
C SER A 73 0.52 7.04 9.57
N ASP A 74 0.23 6.72 8.30
CA ASP A 74 -0.92 7.22 7.55
C ASP A 74 -2.19 6.42 7.90
N GLU A 75 -3.08 7.02 8.67
CA GLU A 75 -4.32 6.38 9.11
C GLU A 75 -5.29 6.11 7.95
N GLY A 76 -5.28 6.94 6.90
CA GLY A 76 -6.13 6.76 5.72
C GLY A 76 -5.68 5.54 4.91
N ALA A 77 -4.37 5.43 4.67
CA ALA A 77 -3.77 4.26 4.04
C ALA A 77 -3.98 3.00 4.88
N MET A 78 -3.76 3.09 6.19
CA MET A 78 -3.92 1.95 7.08
C MET A 78 -5.36 1.46 7.12
N ARG A 79 -6.37 2.34 7.14
CA ARG A 79 -7.79 1.93 7.09
C ARG A 79 -8.09 0.96 5.94
N GLN A 80 -7.47 1.17 4.78
CA GLN A 80 -7.60 0.29 3.63
C GLN A 80 -6.79 -1.02 3.80
N VAL A 81 -5.58 -0.92 4.34
CA VAL A 81 -4.69 -2.08 4.58
C VAL A 81 -5.28 -3.04 5.60
N ILE A 82 -5.93 -2.53 6.64
CA ILE A 82 -6.57 -3.33 7.71
C ILE A 82 -8.07 -3.47 7.50
N TYR A 83 -8.56 -3.24 6.28
CA TYR A 83 -9.99 -3.34 5.97
C TYR A 83 -10.40 -4.81 5.97
N PRO A 84 -11.24 -5.25 6.92
CA PRO A 84 -11.48 -6.68 7.12
C PRO A 84 -12.20 -7.34 5.94
N LYS A 85 -12.91 -6.58 5.11
CA LYS A 85 -13.63 -7.11 3.94
C LYS A 85 -12.79 -7.16 2.67
N ALA A 86 -11.58 -6.58 2.67
CA ALA A 86 -10.65 -6.75 1.56
C ALA A 86 -10.02 -8.14 1.66
N THR A 87 -10.03 -8.88 0.55
CA THR A 87 -9.49 -10.25 0.51
C THR A 87 -8.34 -10.39 -0.48
N ARG A 88 -8.20 -9.42 -1.39
CA ARG A 88 -7.18 -9.43 -2.44
C ARG A 88 -6.57 -8.06 -2.60
N TYR A 89 -5.26 -8.05 -2.86
CA TYR A 89 -4.52 -6.84 -3.16
C TYR A 89 -3.49 -7.07 -4.26
N GLY A 90 -3.09 -5.99 -4.93
CA GLY A 90 -1.98 -6.02 -5.87
C GLY A 90 -1.30 -4.66 -5.93
N CYS A 91 0.02 -4.65 -5.87
CA CYS A 91 0.81 -3.43 -5.80
C CYS A 91 1.74 -3.30 -7.00
N SER A 92 1.83 -2.11 -7.58
CA SER A 92 2.80 -1.83 -8.63
C SER A 92 3.61 -0.58 -8.28
N ALA A 93 4.91 -0.66 -8.52
CA ALA A 93 5.85 0.42 -8.33
C ALA A 93 6.28 1.01 -9.68
N ARG A 94 6.50 2.32 -9.69
CA ARG A 94 7.16 3.03 -10.78
C ARG A 94 8.30 3.85 -10.23
N LEU A 95 9.49 3.51 -10.70
CA LEU A 95 10.70 4.28 -10.50
C LEU A 95 10.70 5.44 -11.49
N ARG A 96 10.82 6.65 -10.96
CA ARG A 96 11.07 7.88 -11.72
C ARG A 96 12.34 8.53 -11.20
N ARG A 97 12.93 9.40 -12.00
CA ARG A 97 13.98 10.30 -11.54
C ARG A 97 13.43 11.70 -11.55
N ASN A 98 13.52 12.40 -10.43
CA ASN A 98 13.12 13.79 -10.38
C ASN A 98 14.12 14.60 -11.22
N LYS A 99 13.64 15.18 -12.33
CA LYS A 99 14.50 15.93 -13.25
C LYS A 99 15.11 17.19 -12.63
N LYS A 100 14.50 17.75 -11.58
CA LYS A 100 14.96 18.98 -10.92
C LYS A 100 16.00 18.72 -9.84
N THR A 101 15.84 17.66 -9.05
CA THR A 101 16.74 17.36 -7.91
C THR A 101 17.71 16.22 -8.21
N GLY A 102 17.53 15.48 -9.31
CA GLY A 102 18.36 14.32 -9.65
C GLY A 102 18.08 13.05 -8.82
N VAL A 103 17.28 13.19 -7.75
CA VAL A 103 16.91 12.15 -6.79
C VAL A 103 15.99 11.10 -7.43
N ARG A 104 16.13 9.84 -7.01
CA ARG A 104 15.24 8.76 -7.44
C ARG A 104 13.92 8.86 -6.67
N ARG A 105 12.81 8.84 -7.40
CA ARG A 105 11.45 8.83 -6.87
C ARG A 105 10.84 7.47 -7.10
N MET A 106 10.27 6.87 -6.07
CA MET A 106 9.51 5.63 -6.17
C MET A 106 8.04 5.93 -5.88
N GLU A 107 7.20 5.74 -6.89
CA GLU A 107 5.74 5.85 -6.79
C GLU A 107 5.16 4.44 -6.69
N TRP A 108 4.39 4.15 -5.66
CA TRP A 108 3.69 2.89 -5.53
C TRP A 108 2.19 3.12 -5.45
N VAL A 109 1.46 2.17 -6.04
CA VAL A 109 0.01 2.08 -5.95
C VAL A 109 -0.32 0.65 -5.56
N CYS A 110 -1.06 0.49 -4.48
CA CYS A 110 -1.67 -0.77 -4.08
C CYS A 110 -3.17 -0.66 -4.28
N LEU A 111 -3.74 -1.61 -5.02
CA LEU A 111 -5.17 -1.74 -5.22
C LEU A 111 -5.71 -2.90 -4.41
N TYR A 112 -6.91 -2.72 -3.88
CA TYR A 112 -7.64 -3.67 -3.07
C TYR A 112 -8.99 -3.95 -3.73
N ASP A 113 -9.47 -5.18 -3.63
CA ASP A 113 -10.76 -5.61 -4.17
C ASP A 113 -11.96 -4.88 -3.55
N LYS A 114 -11.82 -4.36 -2.33
CA LYS A 114 -12.84 -3.59 -1.62
C LYS A 114 -12.28 -2.30 -1.02
N LYS A 115 -13.12 -1.28 -0.92
CA LYS A 115 -12.85 0.02 -0.28
C LYS A 115 -13.62 0.18 1.02
#